data_AF-A0AAD6QAB0-F1
#
_entry.id   AF-A0AAD6QAB0-F1
#
_cell.length_a   1.000
_cell.length_b   1.000
_cell.length_c   1.000
_cell.angle_alpha   90.00
_cell.angle_beta   90.00
_cell.angle_gamma   90.00
#
_symmetry.space_group_name_H-M   'P 1'
#
loop_
_entity.id
_entity.type
_entity.pdbx_description
1 polymer ?
#
loop_
_entity_poly.entity_id
_entity_poly.type
_entity_poly.pdbx_seq_one_letter_code
_entity_poly.pdbx_strand_id
1 'polypeptide(L)'
;MAASSKTIMDFLQPAKRLKLSSSSPSPTDPLNLLNKSLSAKSTSTDLTPDQVSRIELNKLRAKSKRNLKLCSSGHVNLEELLVEDTWREVLPGELEKPYFKNLCKFVESEISNGSVAIYPPQHLIFNALNWTPFHTLKAVIIGQDPYHGPGQAMGLSFSVPQGVKAPSSLVNIFKELKQDLGCSIPSHGNLEKWAIQGVLLLNTVLTGKILHHANLFHK
;
A
#
# COMPACT_ATOMS: atom_id res chain seq x y z
N MET A 1 -4.61 -5.68 -44.26
CA MET A 1 -5.57 -6.11 -43.22
C MET A 1 -5.11 -5.49 -41.91
N ALA A 2 -5.92 -4.64 -41.29
CA ALA A 2 -5.57 -3.99 -40.03
C ALA A 2 -5.78 -4.97 -38.86
N ALA A 3 -4.76 -5.12 -38.00
CA ALA A 3 -4.87 -5.91 -36.78
C ALA A 3 -5.71 -5.16 -35.74
N SER A 4 -6.71 -5.83 -35.19
CA SER A 4 -7.60 -5.28 -34.15
C SER A 4 -6.82 -5.11 -32.83
N SER A 5 -6.88 -3.90 -32.26
CA SER A 5 -6.27 -3.58 -30.96
C SER A 5 -7.03 -4.24 -29.83
N LYS A 6 -6.33 -5.06 -29.03
CA LYS A 6 -6.88 -5.71 -27.84
C LYS A 6 -7.03 -4.72 -26.70
N THR A 7 -8.12 -4.84 -25.94
CA THR A 7 -8.40 -4.02 -24.76
C THR A 7 -7.95 -4.74 -23.49
N ILE A 8 -7.78 -4.01 -22.39
CA ILE A 8 -7.44 -4.60 -21.08
C ILE A 8 -8.44 -5.68 -20.65
N MET A 9 -9.70 -5.58 -21.07
CA MET A 9 -10.73 -6.57 -20.77
C MET A 9 -10.46 -7.95 -21.40
N ASP A 10 -9.66 -8.01 -22.48
CA ASP A 10 -9.32 -9.29 -23.13
C ASP A 10 -8.38 -10.16 -22.27
N PHE A 11 -7.72 -9.56 -21.28
CA PHE A 11 -6.80 -10.25 -20.37
C PHE A 11 -7.45 -10.68 -19.05
N LEU A 12 -8.66 -10.21 -18.76
CA LEU A 12 -9.34 -10.44 -17.47
C LEU A 12 -10.38 -11.57 -17.51
N GLN A 13 -10.33 -12.46 -18.51
CA GLN A 13 -11.25 -13.61 -18.54
C GLN A 13 -10.89 -14.63 -17.45
N PRO A 14 -11.87 -15.08 -16.63
CA PRO A 14 -11.62 -16.05 -15.58
C PRO A 14 -11.24 -17.42 -16.17
N ALA A 15 -10.20 -18.05 -15.61
CA ALA A 15 -9.75 -19.37 -16.01
C ALA A 15 -10.86 -20.43 -15.81
N LYS A 16 -11.06 -21.31 -16.80
CA LYS A 16 -12.03 -22.42 -16.71
C LYS A 16 -11.59 -23.42 -15.64
N ARG A 17 -12.48 -23.65 -14.66
CA ARG A 17 -12.31 -24.59 -13.54
C ARG A 17 -12.14 -26.02 -14.04
N LEU A 18 -11.02 -26.67 -13.69
CA LEU A 18 -10.82 -28.11 -13.91
C LEU A 18 -11.71 -28.91 -12.95
N LYS A 19 -12.40 -29.93 -13.48
CA LYS A 19 -13.35 -30.79 -12.76
C LYS A 19 -12.58 -31.96 -12.13
N LEU A 20 -12.60 -32.08 -10.80
CA LEU A 20 -12.01 -33.20 -10.07
C LEU A 20 -13.04 -34.34 -9.95
N SER A 21 -12.64 -35.57 -10.30
CA SER A 21 -13.47 -36.78 -10.24
C SER A 21 -13.66 -37.28 -8.80
N SER A 22 -14.85 -37.85 -8.55
CA SER A 22 -15.32 -38.37 -7.27
C SER A 22 -14.75 -39.75 -6.94
N SER A 23 -14.18 -39.93 -5.74
CA SER A 23 -14.33 -41.15 -4.94
C SER A 23 -13.89 -40.92 -3.49
N SER A 24 -14.72 -41.37 -2.56
CA SER A 24 -14.52 -41.48 -1.11
C SER A 24 -14.67 -42.98 -0.74
N PRO A 25 -14.16 -43.52 0.40
CA PRO A 25 -14.43 -43.03 1.77
C PRO A 25 -13.24 -43.01 2.76
N SER A 26 -13.44 -42.27 3.86
CA SER A 26 -12.60 -42.18 5.08
C SER A 26 -12.96 -43.30 6.10
N PRO A 27 -12.27 -43.51 7.26
CA PRO A 27 -12.10 -42.54 8.37
C PRO A 27 -10.69 -42.65 9.04
N THR A 28 -10.13 -41.81 9.92
CA THR A 28 -10.55 -40.82 10.94
C THR A 28 -9.38 -39.82 11.11
N ASP A 29 -9.61 -38.51 11.07
CA ASP A 29 -8.55 -37.48 11.19
C ASP A 29 -8.79 -36.60 12.44
N PRO A 30 -7.78 -36.30 13.30
CA PRO A 30 -7.95 -35.65 14.62
C PRO A 30 -8.41 -34.18 14.60
N LEU A 31 -8.73 -33.63 13.43
CA LEU A 31 -9.03 -32.20 13.25
C LEU A 31 -10.42 -31.78 13.75
N ASN A 32 -11.27 -32.73 14.16
CA ASN A 32 -12.61 -32.42 14.67
C ASN A 32 -12.64 -31.99 16.15
N LEU A 33 -11.52 -32.12 16.87
CA LEU A 33 -11.40 -31.61 18.25
C LEU A 33 -10.98 -30.13 18.31
N LEU A 34 -10.42 -29.58 17.23
CA LEU A 34 -10.01 -28.17 17.19
C LEU A 34 -11.17 -27.23 16.78
N ASN A 35 -12.12 -27.73 15.98
CA ASN A 35 -13.27 -26.94 15.54
C ASN A 35 -14.35 -26.72 16.61
N LYS A 36 -14.27 -27.41 17.75
CA LYS A 36 -15.19 -27.21 18.89
C LYS A 36 -14.75 -26.06 19.82
N SER A 37 -13.54 -25.52 19.62
CA SER A 37 -13.01 -24.38 20.38
C SER A 37 -13.26 -23.02 19.72
N LEU A 38 -13.79 -22.98 18.49
CA LEU A 38 -14.10 -21.74 17.76
C LEU A 38 -15.58 -21.35 17.77
N SER A 39 -16.43 -22.06 18.53
CA SER A 39 -17.86 -21.72 18.67
C SER A 39 -18.18 -20.80 19.86
N ALA A 40 -17.24 -19.99 20.32
CA ALA A 40 -17.48 -19.01 21.39
C ALA A 40 -17.35 -17.58 20.85
N LYS A 41 -18.50 -16.89 20.80
CA LYS A 41 -18.76 -15.48 20.45
C LYS A 41 -18.80 -15.12 18.95
N SER A 42 -19.87 -15.57 18.30
CA SER A 42 -20.50 -14.79 17.24
C SER A 42 -21.23 -13.58 17.84
N THR A 43 -20.52 -12.47 18.06
CA THR A 43 -21.17 -11.16 18.19
C THR A 43 -21.47 -10.65 16.78
N SER A 44 -22.73 -10.78 16.35
CA SER A 44 -23.27 -10.14 15.15
C SER A 44 -23.25 -8.63 15.34
N THR A 45 -22.24 -7.95 14.81
CA THR A 45 -22.25 -6.48 14.71
C THR A 45 -22.91 -6.12 13.37
N ASP A 46 -24.18 -5.67 13.39
CA ASP A 46 -24.89 -5.08 12.26
C ASP A 46 -24.26 -3.73 11.86
N LEU A 47 -23.05 -3.75 11.33
CA LEU A 47 -22.36 -2.58 10.83
C LEU A 47 -22.62 -2.43 9.33
N THR A 48 -22.97 -1.21 8.90
CA THR A 48 -23.05 -0.88 7.48
C THR A 48 -21.66 -0.92 6.84
N PRO A 49 -21.56 -1.13 5.50
CA PRO A 49 -20.27 -1.10 4.81
C PRO A 49 -19.50 0.21 5.02
N ASP A 50 -20.21 1.34 5.12
CA ASP A 50 -19.60 2.64 5.41
C ASP A 50 -19.03 2.70 6.83
N GLN A 51 -19.73 2.15 7.82
CA GLN A 51 -19.22 2.05 9.20
C GLN A 51 -17.96 1.19 9.29
N VAL A 52 -17.94 0.04 8.62
CA VAL A 52 -16.76 -0.83 8.56
C VAL A 52 -15.57 -0.09 7.93
N SER A 53 -15.79 0.56 6.78
CA SER A 53 -14.77 1.35 6.09
C SER A 53 -14.20 2.48 6.95
N ARG A 54 -15.06 3.20 7.69
CA ARG A 54 -14.62 4.25 8.63
C ARG A 54 -13.79 3.69 9.78
N ILE A 55 -14.18 2.55 10.35
CA ILE A 55 -13.44 1.89 11.43
C ILE A 55 -12.06 1.46 10.94
N GLU A 56 -11.98 0.83 9.77
CA GLU A 56 -10.73 0.42 9.12
C GLU A 56 -9.81 1.64 8.92
N LEU A 57 -10.33 2.69 8.29
CA LEU A 57 -9.62 3.93 8.05
C LEU A 57 -9.09 4.56 9.35
N ASN A 58 -9.87 4.54 10.43
CA ASN A 58 -9.43 5.04 11.73
C ASN A 58 -8.32 4.17 12.35
N LYS A 59 -8.38 2.84 12.21
CA LYS A 59 -7.32 1.92 12.65
C LYS A 59 -6.01 2.20 11.91
N LEU A 60 -6.06 2.33 10.59
CA LEU A 60 -4.88 2.62 9.77
C LEU A 60 -4.27 3.99 10.11
N ARG A 61 -5.10 5.01 10.33
CA ARG A 61 -4.65 6.32 10.81
C ARG A 61 -3.99 6.24 12.18
N ALA A 62 -4.50 5.42 13.08
CA ALA A 62 -3.87 5.21 14.39
C ALA A 62 -2.49 4.56 14.26
N LYS A 63 -2.34 3.56 13.37
CA LYS A 63 -1.04 2.96 13.04
C LYS A 63 -0.06 3.99 12.46
N SER A 64 -0.51 4.82 11.52
CA SER A 64 0.30 5.91 10.96
C SER A 64 0.76 6.93 12.03
N LYS A 65 -0.14 7.33 12.94
CA LYS A 65 0.20 8.21 14.08
C LYS A 65 1.23 7.58 15.03
N ARG A 66 1.14 6.27 15.28
CA ARG A 66 2.15 5.53 16.06
C ARG A 66 3.52 5.64 15.40
N ASN A 67 3.62 5.40 14.10
CA ASN A 67 4.90 5.50 13.37
C ASN A 67 5.48 6.92 13.47
N LEU A 68 4.65 7.95 13.28
CA LEU A 68 5.08 9.34 13.45
C LEU A 68 5.65 9.60 14.85
N LYS A 69 4.98 9.09 15.90
CA LYS A 69 5.43 9.25 17.29
C LYS A 69 6.76 8.52 17.54
N LEU A 70 6.93 7.31 17.00
CA LEU A 70 8.16 6.54 17.10
C LEU A 70 9.33 7.33 16.48
N CYS A 71 9.18 7.81 15.25
CA CYS A 71 10.21 8.63 14.58
C CYS A 71 10.52 9.94 15.30
N SER A 72 9.59 10.45 16.12
CA SER A 72 9.82 11.67 16.92
C SER A 72 10.62 11.40 18.21
N SER A 73 10.78 10.14 18.61
CA SER A 73 11.34 9.74 19.90
C SER A 73 12.83 9.35 19.84
N GLY A 74 13.49 9.55 18.70
CA GLY A 74 14.91 9.25 18.51
C GLY A 74 15.16 8.33 17.31
N HIS A 75 16.24 7.53 17.39
CA HIS A 75 16.57 6.55 16.37
C HIS A 75 15.49 5.45 16.31
N VAL A 76 15.01 5.16 15.10
CA VAL A 76 14.01 4.12 14.84
C VAL A 76 14.57 3.17 13.80
N ASN A 77 14.52 1.87 14.12
CA ASN A 77 14.76 0.82 13.16
C ASN A 77 13.67 0.86 12.09
N LEU A 78 14.07 1.02 10.84
CA LEU A 78 13.17 1.20 9.72
C LEU A 78 12.20 0.01 9.58
N GLU A 79 12.66 -1.20 9.84
CA GLU A 79 11.87 -2.45 9.77
C GLU A 79 10.66 -2.45 10.73
N GLU A 80 10.72 -1.68 11.82
CA GLU A 80 9.62 -1.54 12.79
C GLU A 80 8.48 -0.66 12.28
N LEU A 81 8.73 0.12 11.21
CA LEU A 81 7.72 0.99 10.61
C LEU A 81 6.78 0.25 9.65
N LEU A 82 7.10 -0.99 9.27
CA LEU A 82 6.14 -1.91 8.66
C LEU A 82 5.32 -2.55 9.79
N VAL A 83 4.13 -1.99 10.03
CA VAL A 83 3.23 -2.31 11.17
C VAL A 83 1.94 -3.02 10.74
N GLU A 84 1.88 -3.42 9.48
CA GLU A 84 0.81 -4.25 8.96
C GLU A 84 1.25 -5.71 9.03
N ASP A 85 0.54 -6.48 9.86
CA ASP A 85 0.96 -7.79 10.31
C ASP A 85 0.89 -8.81 9.16
N THR A 86 -0.13 -8.70 8.30
CA THR A 86 -0.32 -9.65 7.19
C THR A 86 0.82 -9.55 6.17
N TRP A 87 1.39 -8.37 5.95
CA TRP A 87 2.63 -8.22 5.16
C TRP A 87 3.85 -8.83 5.84
N ARG A 88 3.98 -8.71 7.17
CA ARG A 88 5.08 -9.33 7.92
C ARG A 88 5.00 -10.86 7.89
N GLU A 89 3.80 -11.42 7.86
CA GLU A 89 3.55 -12.86 7.78
C GLU A 89 3.90 -13.44 6.40
N VAL A 90 3.67 -12.70 5.31
CA VAL A 90 3.91 -13.20 3.94
C VAL A 90 5.27 -12.84 3.35
N LEU A 91 5.98 -11.87 3.92
CA LEU A 91 7.32 -11.45 3.48
C LEU A 91 8.50 -11.88 4.38
N PRO A 92 8.44 -12.87 5.31
CA PRO A 92 9.58 -13.15 6.19
C PRO A 92 10.83 -13.55 5.39
N GLY A 93 10.64 -14.34 4.34
CA GLY A 93 11.72 -14.76 3.44
C GLY A 93 12.37 -13.62 2.66
N GLU A 94 11.78 -12.43 2.61
CA GLU A 94 12.33 -11.24 1.97
C GLU A 94 12.93 -10.27 3.00
N LEU A 95 12.19 -9.98 4.07
CA LEU A 95 12.59 -9.07 5.15
C LEU A 95 13.84 -9.57 5.90
N GLU A 96 14.04 -10.88 5.98
CA GLU A 96 15.18 -11.45 6.69
C GLU A 96 16.48 -11.44 5.87
N LYS A 97 16.39 -11.21 4.55
CA LYS A 97 17.54 -11.29 3.65
C LYS A 97 18.59 -10.22 3.97
N PRO A 98 19.89 -10.54 3.83
CA PRO A 98 20.95 -9.59 4.15
C PRO A 98 20.86 -8.27 3.39
N TYR A 99 20.47 -8.28 2.11
CA TYR A 99 20.37 -7.02 1.35
C TYR A 99 19.26 -6.12 1.86
N PHE A 100 18.14 -6.66 2.36
CA PHE A 100 17.03 -5.87 2.87
C PHE A 100 17.46 -5.16 4.16
N LYS A 101 18.06 -5.90 5.10
CA LYS A 101 18.63 -5.34 6.33
C LYS A 101 19.70 -4.28 6.04
N ASN A 102 20.57 -4.53 5.05
CA ASN A 102 21.57 -3.56 4.63
C ASN A 102 20.94 -2.31 4.00
N LEU A 103 19.86 -2.47 3.22
CA LEU A 103 19.12 -1.37 2.63
C LEU A 103 18.44 -0.51 3.70
N CYS A 104 17.80 -1.13 4.71
CA CYS A 104 17.22 -0.42 5.85
C CYS A 104 18.28 0.42 6.59
N LYS A 105 19.41 -0.19 6.94
CA LYS A 105 20.54 0.51 7.59
C LYS A 105 21.09 1.65 6.75
N PHE A 106 21.20 1.45 5.43
CA PHE A 106 21.62 2.50 4.50
C PHE A 106 20.66 3.69 4.56
N VAL A 107 19.36 3.45 4.44
CA VAL A 107 18.35 4.51 4.49
C VAL A 107 18.33 5.22 5.85
N GLU A 108 18.43 4.48 6.96
CA GLU A 108 18.54 5.04 8.32
C GLU A 108 19.76 5.96 8.47
N SER A 109 20.91 5.53 7.94
CA SER A 109 22.15 6.33 7.95
C SER A 109 21.98 7.60 7.13
N GLU A 110 21.37 7.53 5.95
CA GLU A 110 21.12 8.69 5.11
C GLU A 110 20.16 9.69 5.77
N ILE A 111 19.12 9.19 6.45
CA ILE A 111 18.17 10.02 7.22
C ILE A 111 18.88 10.69 8.40
N SER A 112 19.71 9.92 9.13
CA SER A 112 20.40 10.41 10.34
C SER A 112 21.52 11.41 10.02
N ASN A 113 22.16 11.28 8.85
CA ASN A 113 23.18 12.22 8.38
C ASN A 113 22.59 13.63 8.16
N GLY A 114 21.36 13.72 7.65
CA GLY A 114 20.62 14.98 7.52
C GLY A 114 21.16 15.95 6.46
N SER A 115 22.21 15.59 5.71
CA SER A 115 22.78 16.42 4.63
C SER A 115 21.86 16.60 3.42
N VAL A 116 20.90 15.70 3.24
CA VAL A 116 19.99 15.66 2.11
C VAL A 116 18.58 15.34 2.62
N ALA A 117 17.57 16.08 2.14
CA ALA A 117 16.19 15.76 2.46
C ALA A 117 15.76 14.46 1.75
N ILE A 118 15.22 13.52 2.53
CA ILE A 118 14.73 12.23 2.05
C ILE A 118 13.21 12.22 2.13
N TYR A 119 12.57 11.81 1.03
CA TYR A 119 11.12 11.73 0.91
C TYR A 119 10.66 10.32 0.55
N PRO A 120 9.51 9.86 1.08
CA PRO A 120 8.71 10.53 2.09
C PRO A 120 9.41 10.55 3.46
N PRO A 121 8.90 11.33 4.44
CA PRO A 121 9.35 11.22 5.82
C PRO A 121 9.36 9.78 6.33
N GLN A 122 10.32 9.41 7.20
CA GLN A 122 10.60 8.02 7.57
C GLN A 122 9.35 7.20 7.96
N HIS A 123 8.47 7.79 8.76
CA HIS A 123 7.21 7.17 9.22
C HIS A 123 6.21 6.78 8.11
N LEU A 124 6.43 7.27 6.88
CA LEU A 124 5.61 7.03 5.70
C LEU A 124 6.33 6.16 4.64
N ILE A 125 7.55 5.67 4.87
CA ILE A 125 8.28 4.88 3.87
C ILE A 125 7.50 3.61 3.47
N PHE A 126 6.91 2.91 4.44
CA PHE A 126 6.09 1.72 4.20
C PHE A 126 4.59 2.01 4.13
N ASN A 127 4.19 3.26 3.87
CA ASN A 127 2.77 3.65 3.97
C ASN A 127 1.88 2.87 2.99
N ALA A 128 2.34 2.55 1.79
CA ALA A 128 1.61 1.71 0.83
C ALA A 128 1.20 0.34 1.40
N LEU A 129 2.15 -0.34 2.03
CA LEU A 129 1.91 -1.63 2.68
C LEU A 129 1.04 -1.46 3.93
N ASN A 130 1.34 -0.43 4.73
CA ASN A 130 0.60 -0.15 5.96
C ASN A 130 -0.88 0.18 5.75
N TRP A 131 -1.22 0.79 4.62
CA TRP A 131 -2.60 1.16 4.28
C TRP A 131 -3.37 0.07 3.51
N THR A 132 -2.68 -0.96 3.03
CA THR A 132 -3.27 -1.98 2.17
C THR A 132 -2.94 -3.36 2.74
N PRO A 133 -3.71 -3.88 3.71
CA PRO A 133 -3.50 -5.23 4.23
C PRO A 133 -3.41 -6.26 3.10
N PHE A 134 -2.49 -7.22 3.21
CA PHE A 134 -2.20 -8.18 2.15
C PHE A 134 -3.46 -8.94 1.71
N HIS A 135 -4.31 -9.35 2.67
CA HIS A 135 -5.53 -10.12 2.37
C HIS A 135 -6.65 -9.30 1.71
N THR A 136 -6.57 -7.97 1.73
CA THR A 136 -7.57 -7.10 1.07
C THR A 136 -7.12 -6.64 -0.31
N LEU A 137 -5.88 -6.96 -0.71
CA LEU A 137 -5.28 -6.58 -1.99
C LEU A 137 -6.09 -7.12 -3.18
N LYS A 138 -6.43 -6.23 -4.11
CA LYS A 138 -7.18 -6.52 -5.35
C LYS A 138 -6.46 -6.04 -6.60
N ALA A 139 -5.74 -4.92 -6.49
CA ALA A 139 -5.03 -4.31 -7.61
C ALA A 139 -3.73 -3.69 -7.14
N VAL A 140 -2.76 -3.60 -8.04
CA VAL A 140 -1.48 -2.95 -7.81
C VAL A 140 -1.29 -1.86 -8.85
N ILE A 141 -1.02 -0.64 -8.40
CA ILE A 141 -0.64 0.49 -9.24
C ILE A 141 0.80 0.85 -8.88
N ILE A 142 1.66 0.87 -9.89
CA ILE A 142 3.10 1.10 -9.72
C ILE A 142 3.46 2.52 -10.16
N GLY A 143 4.04 3.29 -9.24
CA GLY A 143 4.75 4.53 -9.54
C GLY A 143 6.26 4.30 -9.67
N GLN A 144 6.98 5.26 -10.23
CA GLN A 144 8.44 5.17 -10.37
C GLN A 144 9.11 5.54 -9.04
N ASP A 145 9.08 6.82 -8.70
CA ASP A 145 9.70 7.43 -7.54
C ASP A 145 8.71 8.26 -6.71
N PRO A 146 8.99 8.54 -5.43
CA PRO A 146 8.15 9.44 -4.63
C PRO A 146 8.27 10.87 -5.13
N TYR A 147 7.20 11.66 -4.97
CA TYR A 147 7.28 13.10 -5.23
C TYR A 147 8.38 13.78 -4.41
N HIS A 148 9.07 14.72 -5.02
CA HIS A 148 10.17 15.46 -4.40
C HIS A 148 9.75 16.85 -3.88
N GLY A 149 8.48 17.23 -3.90
CA GLY A 149 8.07 18.48 -3.26
C GLY A 149 8.01 18.34 -1.74
N PRO A 150 8.48 19.33 -0.95
CA PRO A 150 8.26 19.33 0.50
C PRO A 150 6.79 19.11 0.86
N GLY A 151 6.52 18.12 1.70
CA GLY A 151 5.16 17.76 2.13
C GLY A 151 4.30 17.06 1.06
N GLN A 152 4.82 16.76 -0.13
CA GLN A 152 4.05 16.08 -1.19
C GLN A 152 4.04 14.56 -1.04
N ALA A 153 5.21 13.94 -0.85
CA ALA A 153 5.29 12.49 -0.75
C ALA A 153 4.68 11.98 0.56
N MET A 154 3.70 11.10 0.43
CA MET A 154 3.01 10.46 1.56
C MET A 154 3.14 8.93 1.55
N GLY A 155 4.11 8.38 0.81
CA GLY A 155 4.37 6.94 0.77
C GLY A 155 3.32 6.10 0.02
N LEU A 156 2.43 6.75 -0.75
CA LEU A 156 1.50 6.12 -1.68
C LEU A 156 1.79 6.69 -3.08
N SER A 157 1.97 5.84 -4.09
CA SER A 157 2.21 6.30 -5.47
C SER A 157 1.09 7.22 -5.95
N PHE A 158 1.42 8.26 -6.70
CA PHE A 158 0.52 9.30 -7.22
C PHE A 158 -0.21 10.18 -6.18
N SER A 159 -0.36 9.72 -4.94
CA SER A 159 -1.12 10.40 -3.88
C SER A 159 -0.34 11.55 -3.24
N VAL A 160 -1.05 12.61 -2.85
CA VAL A 160 -0.53 13.71 -2.02
C VAL A 160 -1.47 14.02 -0.85
N PRO A 161 -0.98 14.55 0.29
CA PRO A 161 -1.83 14.93 1.41
C PRO A 161 -2.93 15.93 1.04
N GLN A 162 -4.00 15.97 1.82
CA GLN A 162 -5.03 17.00 1.62
C GLN A 162 -4.43 18.40 1.86
N GLY A 163 -4.90 19.39 1.10
CA GLY A 163 -4.32 20.75 1.09
C GLY A 163 -3.10 20.91 0.17
N VAL A 164 -2.49 19.81 -0.27
CA VAL A 164 -1.44 19.85 -1.30
C VAL A 164 -2.08 19.79 -2.69
N LYS A 165 -1.61 20.65 -3.60
CA LYS A 165 -2.07 20.67 -4.98
C LYS A 165 -1.80 19.32 -5.65
N ALA A 166 -2.81 18.74 -6.28
CA ALA A 166 -2.67 17.50 -7.04
C ALA A 166 -1.63 17.68 -8.18
N PRO A 167 -0.62 16.80 -8.28
CA PRO A 167 0.35 16.82 -9.37
C PRO A 167 -0.30 16.52 -10.72
N SER A 168 0.36 16.92 -11.82
CA SER A 168 -0.18 16.78 -13.18
C SER A 168 -0.51 15.33 -13.56
N SER A 169 0.31 14.38 -13.15
CA SER A 169 0.08 12.94 -13.32
C SER A 169 -1.25 12.51 -12.69
N LEU A 170 -1.49 12.90 -11.44
CA LEU A 170 -2.74 12.58 -10.74
C LEU A 170 -3.95 13.30 -11.37
N VAL A 171 -3.79 14.56 -11.79
CA VAL A 171 -4.84 15.29 -12.51
C VAL A 171 -5.23 14.56 -13.80
N ASN A 172 -4.27 13.99 -14.52
CA ASN A 172 -4.55 13.20 -15.72
C ASN A 172 -5.32 11.92 -15.39
N ILE A 173 -4.97 11.22 -14.30
CA ILE A 173 -5.74 10.06 -13.80
C ILE A 173 -7.19 10.44 -13.51
N PHE A 174 -7.43 11.57 -12.82
CA PHE A 174 -8.80 12.02 -12.53
C PHE A 174 -9.58 12.44 -13.78
N LYS A 175 -8.92 13.05 -14.77
CA LYS A 175 -9.54 13.37 -16.06
C LYS A 175 -9.95 12.10 -16.80
N GLU A 176 -9.08 11.10 -16.83
CA GLU A 176 -9.37 9.82 -17.47
C GLU A 176 -10.54 9.10 -16.78
N LEU A 177 -10.55 9.03 -15.44
CA LEU A 177 -11.66 8.46 -14.69
C LEU A 177 -13.00 9.17 -14.95
N LYS A 178 -12.98 10.50 -15.14
CA LYS A 178 -14.17 11.26 -15.51
C LYS A 178 -14.61 10.94 -16.94
N GLN A 179 -13.66 10.86 -17.87
CA GLN A 179 -13.95 10.63 -19.29
C GLN A 179 -14.47 9.21 -19.55
N ASP A 180 -13.84 8.20 -18.94
CA ASP A 180 -14.15 6.79 -19.15
C ASP A 180 -15.36 6.33 -18.32
N LEU A 181 -15.40 6.71 -17.03
CA LEU A 181 -16.38 6.19 -16.08
C LEU A 181 -17.39 7.23 -15.57
N GLY A 182 -17.30 8.49 -16.02
CA GLY A 182 -18.19 9.56 -15.55
C GLY A 182 -17.97 9.98 -14.09
N CYS A 183 -16.83 9.61 -13.49
CA CYS A 183 -16.53 9.91 -12.09
C CYS A 183 -16.36 11.42 -11.84
N SER A 184 -16.76 11.89 -10.65
CA SER A 184 -16.47 13.26 -10.23
C SER A 184 -14.98 13.41 -9.91
N ILE A 185 -14.40 14.55 -10.30
CA ILE A 185 -13.00 14.86 -10.02
C ILE A 185 -12.90 15.36 -8.57
N PRO A 186 -12.11 14.70 -7.70
CA PRO A 186 -11.92 15.15 -6.32
C PRO A 186 -11.19 16.51 -6.26
N SER A 187 -11.47 17.29 -5.22
CA SER A 187 -10.77 18.55 -4.93
C SER A 187 -9.41 18.36 -4.22
N HIS A 188 -9.02 17.12 -3.91
CA HIS A 188 -7.78 16.78 -3.23
C HIS A 188 -7.04 15.63 -3.93
N GLY A 189 -5.74 15.50 -3.68
CA GLY A 189 -4.91 14.44 -4.25
C GLY A 189 -4.69 13.20 -3.37
N ASN A 190 -5.37 13.09 -2.22
CA ASN A 190 -5.19 11.98 -1.29
C ASN A 190 -5.96 10.73 -1.75
N LEU A 191 -5.25 9.62 -1.95
CA LEU A 191 -5.74 8.32 -2.43
C LEU A 191 -5.83 7.24 -1.34
N GLU A 192 -5.77 7.58 -0.05
CA GLU A 192 -5.92 6.63 1.08
C GLU A 192 -7.18 5.76 0.95
N LYS A 193 -8.26 6.32 0.40
CA LYS A 193 -9.51 5.58 0.18
C LYS A 193 -9.36 4.42 -0.81
N TRP A 194 -8.49 4.55 -1.81
CA TRP A 194 -8.21 3.45 -2.75
C TRP A 194 -7.39 2.36 -2.07
N ALA A 195 -6.41 2.74 -1.24
CA ALA A 195 -5.59 1.79 -0.47
C ALA A 195 -6.46 0.91 0.44
N ILE A 196 -7.38 1.52 1.21
CA ILE A 196 -8.34 0.78 2.05
C ILE A 196 -9.22 -0.18 1.24
N GLN A 197 -9.55 0.17 0.00
CA GLN A 197 -10.36 -0.69 -0.87
C GLN A 197 -9.57 -1.85 -1.48
N GLY A 198 -8.27 -1.95 -1.23
CA GLY A 198 -7.39 -3.02 -1.71
C GLY A 198 -6.51 -2.63 -2.90
N VAL A 199 -6.31 -1.34 -3.17
CA VAL A 199 -5.43 -0.87 -4.25
C VAL A 199 -4.06 -0.53 -3.67
N LEU A 200 -3.07 -1.39 -3.89
CA LEU A 200 -1.69 -1.12 -3.47
C LEU A 200 -1.05 -0.08 -4.41
N LEU A 201 -0.85 1.11 -3.88
CA LEU A 201 -0.23 2.26 -4.55
C LEU A 201 1.26 2.32 -4.22
N LEU A 202 2.08 1.53 -4.93
CA LEU A 202 3.48 1.30 -4.59
C LEU A 202 4.43 1.97 -5.58
N ASN A 203 5.42 2.71 -5.09
CA ASN A 203 6.52 3.16 -5.95
C ASN A 203 7.59 2.07 -6.07
N THR A 204 8.22 1.92 -7.25
CA THR A 204 9.36 1.01 -7.44
C THR A 204 10.56 1.40 -6.57
N VAL A 205 10.70 2.69 -6.27
CA VAL A 205 11.64 3.22 -5.29
C VAL A 205 10.84 3.84 -4.15
N LEU A 206 11.09 3.39 -2.91
CA LEU A 206 10.31 3.85 -1.75
C LEU A 206 10.79 5.19 -1.19
N THR A 207 12.05 5.56 -1.45
CA THR A 207 12.67 6.80 -0.96
C THR A 207 13.41 7.55 -2.05
N GLY A 208 13.18 8.86 -2.19
CA GLY A 208 13.92 9.75 -3.07
C GLY A 208 14.76 10.77 -2.30
N LYS A 209 15.91 11.15 -2.86
CA LYS A 209 16.79 12.21 -2.35
C LYS A 209 16.53 13.51 -3.10
N ILE A 210 16.54 14.63 -2.40
CA ILE A 210 16.67 15.95 -3.03
C ILE A 210 18.05 16.51 -2.74
N LEU A 211 18.91 16.49 -3.74
CA LEU A 211 20.15 17.25 -3.67
C LEU A 211 19.79 18.74 -3.57
N HIS A 212 20.25 19.42 -2.52
CA HIS A 212 20.05 20.86 -2.31
C HIS A 212 20.64 21.75 -3.42
N HIS A 213 21.22 21.17 -4.49
CA HIS A 213 21.71 21.85 -5.68
C HIS A 213 20.77 21.65 -6.88
N ALA A 214 19.53 22.09 -6.76
CA ALA A 214 18.64 22.27 -7.91
C ALA A 214 19.03 23.51 -8.73
N ASN A 215 20.26 23.52 -9.27
CA ASN A 215 20.74 24.54 -10.21
C ASN A 215 21.65 23.97 -11.32
N LEU A 216 21.59 22.65 -11.61
CA LEU A 216 22.46 22.04 -12.64
C LEU A 216 21.73 21.32 -13.78
N PHE A 217 20.41 21.44 -13.91
CA PHE A 217 19.70 20.95 -15.11
C PHE A 217 18.79 22.03 -15.71
N HIS A 218 19.41 23.15 -16.08
CA HIS A 218 18.97 23.95 -17.22
C HIS A 218 20.17 24.13 -18.15
N LYS A 219 20.28 23.27 -19.15
CA LYS A 219 20.85 23.53 -20.48
C LYS A 219 20.39 22.43 -21.44
#